data_AF-A0AAW7NXF4-F1
#
_entry.id   AF-A0AAW7NXF4-F1
#
_cell.length_a   1.000
_cell.length_b   1.000
_cell.length_c   1.000
_cell.angle_alpha   90.00
_cell.angle_beta   90.00
_cell.angle_gamma   90.00
#
_symmetry.space_group_name_H-M   'P 1'
#
loop_
_entity.id
_entity.type
_entity.pdbx_description
1 polymer ?
#
loop_
_entity_poly.entity_id
_entity_poly.type
_entity_poly.pdbx_seq_one_letter_code
_entity_poly.pdbx_strand_id
1 'polypeptide(L)'
;MLKSIKGTTTSGFSFEISSERLSNYELVEAIAEVDTNPLVLPKLLKLLLGDQADALKEHVRDEKGLVPMDKMGEAIKEIFEAQNKVKKLSSSPK
;
A
#
# COMPACT_ATOMS: atom_id res chain seq x y z
N MET A 1 -7.23 -12.97 -16.34
CA MET A 1 -6.62 -12.93 -15.00
C MET A 1 -6.07 -11.54 -14.77
N LEU A 2 -6.46 -10.86 -13.69
CA LEU A 2 -5.86 -9.59 -13.29
C LEU A 2 -4.41 -9.86 -12.84
N LYS A 3 -3.44 -9.30 -13.57
CA LYS A 3 -2.00 -9.44 -13.26
C LYS A 3 -1.53 -8.45 -12.18
N SER A 4 -2.30 -7.38 -11.97
CA SER A 4 -2.02 -6.33 -11.00
C SER A 4 -3.27 -5.53 -10.65
N ILE A 5 -3.26 -4.87 -9.49
CA ILE A 5 -4.21 -3.85 -9.05
C ILE A 5 -3.60 -2.48 -9.30
N LYS A 6 -4.34 -1.57 -9.91
CA LYS A 6 -3.91 -0.18 -10.12
C LYS A 6 -4.84 0.78 -9.39
N GLY A 7 -4.30 1.89 -8.94
CA GLY A 7 -5.08 2.95 -8.32
C GLY A 7 -4.34 4.28 -8.30
N THR A 8 -5.01 5.31 -7.85
CA THR A 8 -4.41 6.63 -7.62
C THR A 8 -4.99 7.20 -6.34
N THR A 9 -4.11 7.68 -5.47
CA THR A 9 -4.50 8.34 -4.22
C THR A 9 -5.17 9.68 -4.51
N THR A 10 -5.89 10.23 -3.54
CA THR A 10 -6.45 11.59 -3.61
C THR A 10 -5.35 12.65 -3.77
N SER A 11 -4.16 12.38 -3.23
CA SER A 11 -2.97 13.21 -3.41
C SER A 11 -2.30 13.05 -4.79
N GLY A 12 -2.80 12.18 -5.67
CA GLY A 12 -2.32 12.00 -7.03
C GLY A 12 -1.21 10.96 -7.21
N PHE A 13 -0.90 10.15 -6.20
CA PHE A 13 0.08 9.08 -6.30
C PHE A 13 -0.52 7.87 -7.03
N SER A 14 -0.04 7.57 -8.23
CA SER A 14 -0.43 6.36 -8.95
C SER A 14 0.38 5.15 -8.48
N PHE A 15 -0.30 4.02 -8.27
CA PHE A 15 0.34 2.78 -7.85
C PHE A 15 -0.16 1.58 -8.64
N GLU A 16 0.70 0.56 -8.75
CA GLU A 16 0.41 -0.73 -9.34
C GLU A 16 0.97 -1.86 -8.46
N ILE A 17 0.10 -2.73 -7.94
CA ILE A 17 0.47 -3.85 -7.06
C ILE A 17 0.25 -5.15 -7.81
N SER A 18 1.29 -5.96 -7.99
CA SER A 18 1.15 -7.26 -8.66
C SER A 18 0.39 -8.27 -7.80
N SER A 19 -0.30 -9.20 -8.44
CA SER A 19 -1.00 -10.29 -7.72
C SER A 19 -0.04 -11.15 -6.89
N GLU A 20 1.20 -11.33 -7.34
CA GLU A 20 2.25 -12.06 -6.60
C GLU A 20 2.58 -11.40 -5.26
N ARG A 21 2.65 -10.06 -5.20
CA ARG A 21 2.88 -9.32 -3.95
C ARG A 21 1.71 -9.46 -2.99
N LEU A 22 0.48 -9.48 -3.51
CA LEU A 22 -0.73 -9.71 -2.72
C LEU A 22 -0.83 -11.14 -2.18
N SER A 23 -0.23 -12.11 -2.88
CA SER A 23 -0.16 -13.51 -2.46
C SER A 23 1.12 -13.84 -1.69
N ASN A 24 1.89 -12.83 -1.26
CA ASN A 24 3.10 -13.04 -0.47
C ASN A 24 2.75 -13.30 1.01
N TYR A 25 3.19 -14.44 1.56
CA TYR A 25 2.98 -14.77 2.97
C TYR A 25 3.69 -13.80 3.91
N GLU A 26 4.88 -13.29 3.55
CA GLU A 26 5.61 -12.31 4.35
C GLU A 26 4.82 -10.99 4.51
N LEU A 27 3.97 -10.65 3.55
CA LEU A 27 3.07 -9.50 3.67
C LEU A 27 2.02 -9.74 4.76
N VAL A 28 1.52 -10.97 4.89
CA VAL A 28 0.56 -11.36 5.95
C VAL A 28 1.21 -11.28 7.32
N GLU A 29 2.44 -11.79 7.46
CA GLU A 29 3.21 -11.68 8.70
C GLU A 29 3.43 -10.21 9.09
N ALA A 30 3.85 -9.37 8.13
CA ALA A 30 4.08 -7.95 8.37
C ALA A 30 2.79 -7.20 8.78
N ILE A 31 1.64 -7.56 8.21
CA ILE A 31 0.33 -7.00 8.61
C ILE A 31 -0.03 -7.44 10.04
N ALA A 32 0.21 -8.70 10.40
CA ALA A 32 -0.06 -9.17 11.76
C ALA A 32 0.87 -8.52 12.81
N GLU A 33 2.11 -8.20 12.42
CA GLU A 33 3.09 -7.60 13.32
C GLU A 33 2.86 -6.10 13.55
N VAL A 34 2.32 -5.37 12.56
CA VAL A 34 2.23 -3.90 12.60
C VAL A 34 1.43 -3.35 13.79
N ASP A 35 0.43 -4.11 14.26
CA ASP A 35 -0.39 -3.74 15.42
C ASP A 35 0.41 -3.76 16.73
N THR A 36 1.43 -4.61 16.83
CA THR A 36 2.29 -4.77 18.01
C THR A 36 3.64 -4.07 17.87
N ASN A 37 4.10 -3.87 16.63
CA ASN A 37 5.36 -3.25 16.29
C ASN A 37 5.20 -2.32 15.06
N PRO A 38 4.86 -1.04 15.29
CA PRO A 38 4.69 -0.07 14.21
C PRO A 38 5.95 0.16 13.35
N LEU A 39 7.13 -0.21 13.85
CA LEU A 39 8.40 -0.09 13.11
C LEU A 39 8.48 -1.05 11.90
N VAL A 40 7.55 -2.00 11.78
CA VAL A 40 7.43 -2.91 10.64
C VAL A 40 6.79 -2.23 9.43
N LEU A 41 6.12 -1.10 9.61
CA LEU A 41 5.41 -0.41 8.54
C LEU A 41 6.25 -0.16 7.27
N PRO A 42 7.53 0.28 7.35
CA PRO A 42 8.37 0.42 6.16
C PRO A 42 8.61 -0.91 5.41
N LYS A 43 8.78 -2.02 6.15
CA LYS A 43 8.92 -3.37 5.57
C LYS A 43 7.62 -3.78 4.88
N LEU A 44 6.48 -3.60 5.55
CA LEU A 44 5.15 -3.87 5.00
C LEU A 44 4.95 -3.12 3.67
N LEU A 45 5.27 -1.82 3.62
CA LEU A 45 5.15 -1.03 2.39
C LEU A 45 6.10 -1.52 1.29
N LYS A 46 7.32 -1.92 1.61
CA LYS A 46 8.26 -2.48 0.62
C LYS A 46 7.77 -3.82 0.07
N LEU A 47 7.16 -4.66 0.89
CA LEU A 47 6.54 -5.93 0.46
C LEU A 47 5.35 -5.65 -0.48
N LEU A 48 4.48 -4.71 -0.11
CA LEU A 48 3.27 -4.38 -0.86
C LEU A 48 3.56 -3.65 -2.19
N LEU A 49 4.40 -2.61 -2.16
CA LEU A 49 4.60 -1.67 -3.26
C LEU A 49 5.91 -1.89 -4.02
N GLY A 50 6.88 -2.60 -3.44
CA GLY A 50 8.21 -2.76 -4.02
C GLY A 50 8.94 -1.41 -4.11
N ASP A 51 9.47 -1.10 -5.28
CA ASP A 51 10.21 0.15 -5.51
C ASP A 51 9.33 1.40 -5.45
N GLN A 52 8.01 1.23 -5.63
CA GLN A 52 7.06 2.33 -5.46
C GLN A 52 6.93 2.79 -4.00
N ALA A 53 7.40 2.03 -3.02
CA ALA A 53 7.41 2.48 -1.62
C ALA A 53 8.31 3.72 -1.41
N ASP A 54 9.42 3.79 -2.16
CA ASP A 54 10.31 4.94 -2.12
C ASP A 54 9.70 6.12 -2.87
N ALA A 55 9.07 5.87 -4.03
CA ALA A 55 8.32 6.89 -4.76
C ALA A 55 7.15 7.47 -3.94
N LEU A 56 6.46 6.64 -3.14
CA LEU A 56 5.40 7.12 -2.26
C LEU A 56 5.94 8.05 -1.17
N LYS A 57 7.09 7.72 -0.57
CA LYS A 57 7.76 8.59 0.42
C LYS A 57 8.11 9.94 -0.17
N GLU A 58 8.66 9.96 -1.40
CA GLU A 58 8.96 11.21 -2.09
C GLU A 58 7.70 12.00 -2.45
N HIS A 59 6.63 11.32 -2.88
CA HIS A 59 5.36 11.95 -3.21
C HIS A 59 4.72 12.68 -2.03
N VAL A 60 4.80 12.11 -0.81
CA VAL A 60 4.21 12.72 0.38
C VAL A 60 5.14 13.71 1.09
N ARG A 61 6.41 13.81 0.67
CA ARG A 61 7.43 14.67 1.29
C ARG A 61 7.02 16.13 1.20
N ASP A 62 7.24 16.88 2.27
CA ASP A 62 6.94 18.31 2.34
C ASP A 62 8.11 19.18 1.85
N GLU A 63 7.89 20.49 1.78
CA GLU A 63 8.89 21.48 1.35
C GLU A 63 10.13 21.53 2.24
N LYS A 64 10.05 21.00 3.47
CA LYS A 64 11.18 20.89 4.40
C LYS A 64 11.97 19.59 4.20
N GLY A 65 11.57 18.77 3.23
CA GLY A 65 12.20 17.50 2.96
C GLY A 65 11.84 16.41 3.98
N LEU A 66 10.77 16.58 4.75
CA LEU A 66 10.30 15.59 5.73
C LEU A 66 9.11 14.81 5.20
N VAL A 67 8.90 13.59 5.69
CA VAL A 67 7.73 12.77 5.38
C VAL A 67 6.71 12.94 6.51
N PRO A 68 5.61 13.70 6.31
CA PRO A 68 4.62 13.89 7.36
C PRO A 68 3.88 12.59 7.64
N MET A 69 3.70 12.25 8.92
CA MET A 69 3.00 11.02 9.34
C MET A 69 1.58 10.97 8.78
N ASP A 70 0.87 12.10 8.82
CA ASP A 70 -0.54 12.19 8.43
C ASP A 70 -0.72 11.86 6.94
N LYS A 71 0.07 12.49 6.07
CA LYS A 71 0.04 12.26 4.62
C LYS A 71 0.42 10.83 4.25
N MET A 72 1.41 10.27 4.94
CA MET A 72 1.80 8.88 4.76
C MET A 72 0.66 7.95 5.18
N GLY A 73 0.05 8.18 6.35
CA GLY A 73 -1.07 7.39 6.86
C GLY A 73 -2.28 7.40 5.93
N GLU A 74 -2.65 8.57 5.40
CA GLU A 74 -3.72 8.72 4.40
C GLU A 74 -3.43 7.94 3.12
N ALA A 75 -2.23 8.08 2.55
CA ALA A 75 -1.85 7.36 1.35
C ALA A 75 -1.91 5.84 1.53
N ILE A 76 -1.40 5.34 2.67
CA ILE A 76 -1.45 3.91 3.01
C ILE A 76 -2.90 3.43 3.11
N LYS A 77 -3.74 4.16 3.83
CA LYS A 77 -5.17 3.84 3.98
C LYS A 77 -5.86 3.73 2.62
N GLU A 78 -5.63 4.69 1.72
CA GLU A 78 -6.24 4.69 0.40
C GLU A 78 -5.77 3.51 -0.48
N ILE A 79 -4.48 3.15 -0.41
CA ILE A 79 -3.93 1.98 -1.11
C ILE A 79 -4.60 0.69 -0.63
N PHE A 80 -4.77 0.53 0.69
CA PHE A 80 -5.45 -0.63 1.27
C PHE A 80 -6.95 -0.66 0.94
N GLU A 81 -7.63 0.49 0.95
CA GLU A 81 -9.03 0.59 0.55
C GLU A 81 -9.25 0.22 -0.92
N ALA A 82 -8.35 0.63 -1.81
CA ALA A 82 -8.38 0.25 -3.21
C ALA A 82 -8.25 -1.27 -3.38
N GLN A 83 -7.37 -1.92 -2.63
CA GLN A 83 -7.24 -3.38 -2.62
C GLN A 83 -8.50 -4.08 -2.11
N ASN A 84 -9.10 -3.59 -1.01
CA ASN A 84 -10.34 -4.14 -0.45
C ASN A 84 -11.53 -4.00 -1.41
N LYS A 85 -11.62 -2.88 -2.14
CA LYS A 85 -12.65 -2.68 -3.18
C LYS A 85 -12.49 -3.71 -4.29
N VAL A 86 -11.28 -3.95 -4.78
CA VAL A 86 -11.02 -4.96 -5.83
C VAL A 86 -11.38 -6.38 -5.35
N LYS A 87 -11.07 -6.73 -4.09
CA LYS A 87 -11.47 -8.03 -3.52
C LYS A 87 -12.99 -8.22 -3.52
N LYS A 88 -13.76 -7.21 -3.09
CA LYS A 88 -15.23 -7.23 -3.08
C LYS A 88 -15.86 -7.32 -4.47
N LEU A 89 -15.28 -6.65 -5.47
CA LEU A 89 -15.71 -6.73 -6.87
C LEU A 89 -15.41 -8.09 -7.52
N SER A 90 -14.33 -8.76 -7.09
CA SER A 90 -13.97 -10.11 -7.56
C SER A 90 -14.73 -11.24 -6.85
N SER A 91 -15.38 -10.95 -5.72
CA SER A 91 -16.10 -11.92 -4.88
C SER A 91 -17.63 -11.79 -4.93
N SER A 92 -18.20 -11.07 -5.90
CA SER A 92 -19.65 -11.13 -6.13
C SER A 92 -20.05 -12.53 -6.59
N PRO A 93 -21.07 -13.15 -5.97
CA PRO A 93 -21.45 -14.53 -6.25
C PRO A 93 -21.98 -14.67 -7.67
N LYS A 94 -21.50 -15.71 -8.35
CA LYS A 94 -22.24 -16.34 -9.43
C LYS A 94 -23.12 -17.42 -8.83
#